data_AF-A0AA36CJV5-F1
#
_entry.id   AF-A0AA36CJV5-F1
#
_cell.length_a   1.000
_cell.length_b   1.000
_cell.length_c   1.000
_cell.angle_alpha   90.00
_cell.angle_beta   90.00
_cell.angle_gamma   90.00
#
_symmetry.space_group_name_H-M   'P 1'
#
loop_
_entity.id
_entity.type
_entity.pdbx_description
1 polymer ?
#
loop_
_entity_poly.entity_id
_entity_poly.type
_entity_poly.pdbx_seq_one_letter_code
_entity_poly.pdbx_strand_id
1 'polypeptide(L)'
;MRLIADAQINIGFAEKDARRVAGKSDAEKAALERKARRLELLIDVDKVEKQDLEIYHHYKIFEHLFGEDTYFHNVQDLNVAVEIENIATGSFSTILLVNLDGNVFEGLEGEVVQWMVKDIPDGKLVKEGVEVLPYLRPLPFMGLKSPIYEYEFTESLKPAQREFPVKAMPFDLYLDMYRDPKEMEEEILEERLRRAQIKDYRASKWIDPDYNENKKTLPAWLHARLFGEEGALCWESTTTPSRIDCSQNLRFYS
;
A
#
# COMPACT_ATOMS: atom_id res chain seq x y z
N MET A 1 39.14 -3.15 16.36
CA MET A 1 38.02 -4.11 16.36
C MET A 1 37.80 -4.55 14.93
N ARG A 2 38.03 -5.82 14.61
CA ARG A 2 37.69 -6.37 13.28
C ARG A 2 36.18 -6.52 13.24
N LEU A 3 35.52 -5.81 12.33
CA LEU A 3 34.14 -6.08 11.95
C LEU A 3 34.14 -7.49 11.36
N ILE A 4 33.61 -8.44 12.12
CA ILE A 4 33.16 -9.72 11.56
C ILE A 4 32.05 -9.30 10.60
N ALA A 5 32.18 -9.64 9.32
CA ALA A 5 31.07 -9.45 8.39
C ALA A 5 29.87 -10.17 9.02
N ASP A 6 28.79 -9.43 9.33
CA ASP A 6 27.62 -9.95 10.03
C ASP A 6 27.07 -11.13 9.22
N ALA A 7 27.43 -12.32 9.67
CA ALA A 7 27.05 -13.57 9.03
C ALA A 7 25.70 -13.92 9.61
N GLN A 8 24.67 -13.94 8.75
CA GLN A 8 23.34 -14.36 9.14
C GLN A 8 23.39 -15.71 9.87
N ILE A 9 22.75 -15.78 11.03
CA ILE A 9 22.75 -16.92 11.93
C ILE A 9 21.45 -17.70 11.72
N ASN A 10 21.57 -18.97 11.31
CA ASN A 10 20.43 -19.86 11.21
C ASN A 10 20.08 -20.45 12.59
N ILE A 11 18.89 -20.12 13.10
CA ILE A 11 18.38 -20.61 14.40
C ILE A 11 17.41 -21.80 14.24
N GLY A 12 17.16 -22.24 13.01
CA GLY A 12 16.20 -23.27 12.67
C GLY A 12 16.67 -24.70 12.87
N PHE A 13 15.74 -25.62 12.63
CA PHE A 13 16.07 -27.03 12.50
C PHE A 13 16.94 -27.27 11.26
N ALA A 14 17.78 -28.31 11.33
CA ALA A 14 18.58 -28.72 10.18
C ALA A 14 17.67 -29.10 9.00
N GLU A 15 17.99 -28.59 7.81
CA GLU A 15 17.27 -28.96 6.59
C GLU A 15 17.41 -30.47 6.34
N LYS A 16 16.32 -31.08 5.86
CA LYS A 16 16.38 -32.43 5.34
C LYS A 16 17.31 -32.41 4.12
N ASP A 17 18.21 -33.39 4.02
CA ASP A 17 18.95 -33.60 2.77
C ASP A 17 17.94 -33.75 1.63
N ALA A 18 17.79 -32.70 0.83
CA ALA A 18 16.85 -32.71 -0.29
C ALA A 18 17.22 -33.91 -1.15
N ARG A 19 16.27 -34.85 -1.31
CA ARG A 19 16.42 -35.95 -2.26
C ARG A 19 16.69 -35.27 -3.59
N ARG A 20 17.92 -35.33 -4.09
CA ARG A 20 18.28 -34.78 -5.41
C ARG A 20 17.33 -35.41 -6.40
N VAL A 21 16.33 -34.65 -6.84
CA VAL A 21 15.39 -35.13 -7.85
C VAL A 21 16.23 -35.43 -9.07
N ALA A 22 16.24 -36.69 -9.50
CA ALA A 22 16.99 -37.09 -10.67
C ALA A 22 16.59 -36.17 -11.83
N GLY A 23 17.59 -35.56 -12.48
CA GLY A 23 17.34 -34.68 -13.62
C GLY A 23 16.50 -35.40 -14.66
N LYS A 24 15.48 -34.73 -15.19
CA LYS A 24 14.58 -35.29 -16.22
C LYS A 24 15.40 -35.87 -17.37
N SER A 25 14.96 -37.00 -17.91
CA SER A 25 15.62 -37.64 -19.05
C SER A 25 15.60 -36.73 -20.28
N ASP A 26 16.55 -36.89 -21.20
CA ASP A 26 16.62 -36.03 -22.39
C ASP A 26 15.39 -36.19 -23.30
N ALA A 27 14.76 -37.37 -23.30
CA ALA A 27 13.49 -37.61 -23.99
C ALA A 27 12.33 -36.79 -23.36
N GLU A 28 12.27 -36.70 -22.04
CA GLU A 28 11.27 -35.90 -21.32
C GLU A 28 11.48 -34.40 -21.55
N LYS A 29 12.74 -33.94 -21.56
CA LYS A 29 13.06 -32.54 -21.90
C LYS A 29 12.61 -32.19 -23.32
N ALA A 30 12.89 -33.04 -24.30
CA ALA A 30 12.44 -32.83 -25.68
C ALA A 30 10.91 -32.83 -25.79
N ALA A 31 10.21 -33.66 -25.01
CA ALA A 31 8.75 -33.64 -24.95
C ALA A 31 8.20 -32.35 -24.31
N LEU A 32 8.82 -31.88 -23.22
CA LEU A 32 8.47 -30.62 -22.56
C LEU A 32 8.74 -29.41 -23.47
N GLU A 33 9.84 -29.42 -24.22
CA GLU A 33 10.17 -28.38 -25.18
C GLU A 33 9.14 -28.30 -26.31
N ARG A 34 8.67 -29.45 -26.83
CA ARG A 34 7.58 -29.49 -27.82
C ARG A 34 6.25 -28.94 -27.28
N LYS A 35 5.96 -29.13 -25.99
CA LYS A 35 4.77 -28.54 -25.32
C LYS A 35 4.95 -27.05 -25.09
N ALA A 36 6.15 -26.61 -24.69
CA ALA A 36 6.49 -25.20 -24.51
C ALA A 36 6.36 -24.40 -25.82
N ARG A 37 6.86 -24.94 -26.94
CA ARG A 37 6.71 -24.32 -28.28
C ARG A 37 5.26 -24.16 -28.71
N ARG A 38 4.37 -25.03 -28.20
CA ARG A 38 2.92 -25.00 -28.46
C ARG A 38 2.13 -24.22 -27.41
N LEU A 39 2.79 -23.68 -26.38
CA LEU A 39 2.16 -22.98 -25.25
C LEU A 39 1.18 -23.86 -24.45
N GLU A 40 1.43 -25.17 -24.40
CA GLU A 40 0.60 -26.15 -23.68
C GLU A 40 1.24 -26.59 -22.35
N LEU A 41 2.39 -26.03 -21.98
CA LEU A 41 3.11 -26.41 -20.77
C LEU A 41 2.50 -25.73 -19.54
N LEU A 42 2.00 -26.53 -18.60
CA LEU A 42 1.45 -26.07 -17.32
C LEU A 42 2.35 -26.50 -16.17
N ILE A 43 2.47 -25.65 -15.16
CA ILE A 43 3.19 -25.92 -13.91
C ILE A 43 2.14 -26.18 -12.83
N ASP A 44 2.25 -27.31 -12.15
CA ASP A 44 1.43 -27.62 -10.98
C ASP A 44 1.89 -26.75 -9.81
N VAL A 45 1.14 -25.69 -9.50
CA VAL A 45 1.48 -24.73 -8.42
C VAL A 45 1.58 -25.43 -7.07
N ASP A 46 0.77 -26.46 -6.82
CA ASP A 46 0.76 -27.23 -5.56
C ASP A 46 2.06 -28.02 -5.31
N LYS A 47 2.86 -28.28 -6.35
CA LYS A 47 4.12 -29.03 -6.26
C LYS A 47 5.35 -28.12 -6.28
N VAL A 48 5.16 -26.82 -6.44
CA VAL A 48 6.27 -25.85 -6.44
C VAL A 48 6.64 -25.59 -4.99
N GLU A 49 7.92 -25.80 -4.65
CA GLU A 49 8.47 -25.42 -3.35
C GLU A 49 8.31 -23.90 -3.16
N LYS A 50 7.78 -23.49 -2.00
CA LYS A 50 7.55 -22.08 -1.71
C LYS A 50 8.86 -21.46 -1.20
N GLN A 51 9.25 -20.33 -1.78
CA GLN A 51 10.38 -19.54 -1.30
C GLN A 51 9.91 -18.65 -0.15
N ASP A 52 9.84 -19.21 1.05
CA ASP A 52 9.27 -18.52 2.21
C ASP A 52 10.22 -17.46 2.79
N LEU A 53 11.53 -17.60 2.59
CA LEU A 53 12.54 -16.78 3.26
C LEU A 53 12.52 -15.30 2.83
N GLU A 54 12.40 -15.04 1.52
CA GLU A 54 12.36 -13.67 0.99
C GLU A 54 11.14 -12.90 1.48
N ILE A 55 10.02 -13.60 1.64
CA ILE A 55 8.78 -13.04 2.17
C ILE A 55 9.00 -12.61 3.63
N TYR A 56 9.63 -13.45 4.44
CA TYR A 56 9.90 -13.12 5.85
C TYR A 56 10.87 -11.95 6.02
N HIS A 57 11.88 -11.85 5.16
CA HIS A 57 12.78 -10.70 5.15
C HIS A 57 12.08 -9.42 4.69
N HIS A 58 11.18 -9.49 3.70
CA HIS A 58 10.43 -8.32 3.25
C HIS A 58 9.56 -7.72 4.37
N TYR A 59 8.91 -8.58 5.16
CA TYR A 59 8.10 -8.16 6.31
C TYR A 59 8.91 -7.97 7.61
N LYS A 60 10.24 -8.13 7.56
CA LYS A 60 11.13 -7.97 8.73
C LYS A 60 10.73 -8.84 9.94
N ILE A 61 10.09 -9.98 9.70
CA ILE A 61 9.54 -10.84 10.75
C ILE A 61 10.65 -11.35 11.68
N PHE A 62 11.80 -11.71 11.12
CA PHE A 62 12.93 -12.19 11.93
C PHE A 62 13.56 -11.08 12.79
N GLU A 63 13.70 -9.88 12.23
CA GLU A 63 14.28 -8.73 12.94
C GLU A 63 13.45 -8.38 14.18
N HIS A 64 12.11 -8.38 14.03
CA HIS A 64 11.20 -8.03 15.12
C HIS A 64 11.17 -9.11 16.20
N LEU A 65 11.09 -10.40 15.82
CA LEU A 65 10.94 -11.51 16.77
C LEU A 65 12.24 -11.98 17.44
N PHE A 66 13.34 -12.01 16.70
CA PHE A 66 14.57 -12.69 17.10
C PHE A 66 15.80 -11.78 17.10
N GLY A 67 15.67 -10.56 16.56
CA GLY A 67 16.74 -9.59 16.41
C GLY A 67 17.43 -9.64 15.05
N GLU A 68 18.32 -8.68 14.83
CA GLU A 68 19.07 -8.52 13.58
C GLU A 68 19.93 -9.76 13.26
N ASP A 69 20.13 -10.03 11.97
CA ASP A 69 20.97 -11.11 11.43
C ASP A 69 20.56 -12.55 11.78
N THR A 70 19.29 -12.78 12.13
CA THR A 70 18.77 -14.14 12.38
C THR A 70 17.82 -14.59 11.27
N TYR A 71 17.81 -15.89 10.98
CA TYR A 71 16.85 -16.49 10.06
C TYR A 71 16.64 -17.97 10.34
N PHE A 72 15.60 -18.56 9.78
CA PHE A 72 15.47 -20.01 9.71
C PHE A 72 14.65 -20.47 8.51
N HIS A 73 14.88 -21.70 8.08
CA HIS A 73 14.05 -22.37 7.08
C HIS A 73 12.90 -23.11 7.76
N ASN A 74 11.68 -22.96 7.24
CA ASN A 74 10.56 -23.71 7.75
C ASN A 74 10.67 -25.18 7.28
N VAL A 75 10.96 -26.08 8.21
CA VAL A 75 11.08 -27.53 7.95
C VAL A 75 9.79 -28.28 8.32
N GLN A 76 8.89 -27.64 9.07
CA GLN A 76 7.67 -28.25 9.59
C GLN A 76 6.44 -27.63 8.91
N ASP A 77 5.68 -28.47 8.21
CA ASP A 77 4.46 -28.04 7.56
C ASP A 77 3.33 -27.92 8.59
N LEU A 78 3.06 -26.69 9.03
CA LEU A 78 1.95 -26.41 9.92
C LEU A 78 0.66 -26.25 9.11
N ASN A 79 -0.20 -27.25 9.14
CA ASN A 79 -1.57 -27.11 8.67
C ASN A 79 -2.52 -26.91 9.85
N VAL A 80 -2.87 -25.65 10.12
CA VAL A 80 -3.70 -25.25 11.27
C VAL A 80 -5.06 -25.96 11.30
N ALA A 81 -5.55 -26.46 10.17
CA ALA A 81 -6.81 -27.20 10.08
C ALA A 81 -6.68 -28.72 10.31
N VAL A 82 -5.48 -29.30 10.11
CA VAL A 82 -5.29 -30.76 9.98
C VAL A 82 -3.95 -31.14 10.59
N GLU A 83 -3.94 -31.30 11.91
CA GLU A 83 -2.88 -31.96 12.70
C GLU A 83 -1.47 -31.34 12.57
N ILE A 84 -0.62 -31.59 13.57
CA ILE A 84 0.78 -31.15 13.54
C ILE A 84 1.62 -32.39 13.35
N GLU A 85 2.27 -32.50 12.19
CA GLU A 85 3.21 -33.57 11.90
C GLU A 85 4.60 -33.16 12.38
N ASN A 86 5.15 -33.85 13.39
CA ASN A 86 6.53 -33.62 13.81
C ASN A 86 7.52 -34.59 13.16
N ILE A 87 8.79 -34.20 13.24
CA ILE A 87 9.92 -34.93 12.67
C ILE A 87 10.28 -36.18 13.49
N ALA A 88 9.99 -36.18 14.79
CA ALA A 88 10.41 -37.24 15.72
C ALA A 88 9.23 -37.78 16.55
N THR A 89 9.13 -39.10 16.64
CA THR A 89 8.11 -39.79 17.43
C THR A 89 8.30 -39.47 18.93
N GLY A 90 7.26 -38.97 19.59
CA GLY A 90 7.30 -38.55 20.99
C GLY A 90 7.76 -37.12 21.22
N SER A 91 7.75 -36.29 20.18
CA SER A 91 7.98 -34.85 20.30
C SER A 91 6.72 -34.10 20.75
N PHE A 92 6.94 -32.93 21.33
CA PHE A 92 5.90 -32.01 21.74
C PHE A 92 6.07 -30.69 20.99
N SER A 93 4.96 -30.12 20.54
CA SER A 93 4.93 -28.83 19.85
C SER A 93 4.25 -27.78 20.71
N THR A 94 4.75 -26.55 20.59
CA THR A 94 4.12 -25.37 21.19
C THR A 94 3.72 -24.44 20.06
N ILE A 95 2.46 -24.02 20.05
CA ILE A 95 1.95 -23.02 19.11
C ILE A 95 1.83 -21.68 19.84
N LEU A 96 2.31 -20.65 19.17
CA LEU A 96 2.23 -19.25 19.58
C LEU A 96 1.61 -18.43 18.45
N LEU A 97 0.61 -17.63 18.80
CA LEU A 97 0.07 -16.59 17.95
C LEU A 97 0.43 -15.24 18.56
N VAL A 98 1.20 -14.45 17.82
CA VAL A 98 1.72 -13.15 18.28
C VAL A 98 1.29 -12.07 17.30
N ASN A 99 0.94 -10.90 17.82
CA ASN A 99 0.75 -9.69 17.04
C ASN A 99 1.94 -8.76 17.25
N LEU A 100 2.73 -8.56 16.18
CA LEU A 100 3.95 -7.76 16.20
C LEU A 100 3.66 -6.28 16.46
N ASP A 101 2.61 -5.74 15.81
CA ASP A 101 2.31 -4.30 15.84
C ASP A 101 1.17 -3.95 16.81
N GLY A 102 0.54 -4.95 17.42
CA GLY A 102 -0.70 -4.81 18.19
C GLY A 102 -0.58 -4.11 19.53
N ASN A 103 0.58 -3.56 19.87
CA ASN A 103 0.79 -2.95 21.17
C ASN A 103 0.40 -1.46 21.15
N VAL A 104 -0.58 -1.14 21.99
CA VAL A 104 -1.17 0.21 22.08
C VAL A 104 -0.49 1.05 23.16
N PHE A 105 0.35 0.44 24.00
CA PHE A 105 0.97 1.14 25.11
C PHE A 105 2.22 1.90 24.63
N GLU A 106 2.10 3.23 24.60
CA GLU A 106 3.21 4.13 24.26
C GLU A 106 4.44 3.88 25.13
N GLY A 107 5.62 3.77 24.50
CA GLY A 107 6.91 3.63 25.19
C GLY A 107 7.32 2.20 25.56
N LEU A 108 6.52 1.20 25.18
CA LEU A 108 6.88 -0.22 25.30
C LEU A 108 6.99 -0.84 23.90
N GLU A 109 8.21 -1.10 23.46
CA GLU A 109 8.46 -1.99 22.31
C GLU A 109 8.20 -3.42 22.79
N GLY A 110 6.95 -3.87 22.63
CA GLY A 110 6.50 -5.15 23.14
C GLY A 110 5.48 -5.76 22.20
N GLU A 111 5.55 -7.08 22.05
CA GLU A 111 4.64 -7.84 21.20
C GLU A 111 3.50 -8.41 22.03
N VAL A 112 2.32 -8.57 21.43
CA VAL A 112 1.14 -9.09 22.14
C VAL A 112 0.89 -10.54 21.76
N VAL A 113 0.99 -11.45 22.73
CA VAL A 113 0.61 -12.86 22.54
C VAL A 113 -0.91 -12.99 22.61
N GLN A 114 -1.52 -13.48 21.52
CA GLN A 114 -2.96 -13.68 21.39
C GLN A 114 -3.40 -15.10 21.75
N TRP A 115 -2.53 -16.09 21.55
CA TRP A 115 -2.84 -17.49 21.85
C TRP A 115 -1.57 -18.27 22.11
N MET A 116 -1.59 -19.13 23.13
CA MET A 116 -0.46 -20.02 23.44
C MET A 116 -0.97 -21.38 23.92
N VAL A 117 -0.61 -22.43 23.17
CA VAL A 117 -0.87 -23.83 23.53
C VAL A 117 0.45 -24.55 23.57
N LYS A 118 0.74 -25.19 24.71
CA LYS A 118 1.97 -25.95 24.96
C LYS A 118 1.70 -27.45 24.95
N ASP A 119 2.78 -28.22 24.88
CA ASP A 119 2.78 -29.66 25.10
C ASP A 119 1.80 -30.43 24.20
N ILE A 120 1.64 -29.99 22.95
CA ILE A 120 0.82 -30.72 21.97
C ILE A 120 1.59 -31.97 21.55
N PRO A 121 1.05 -33.18 21.79
CA PRO A 121 1.70 -34.41 21.37
C PRO A 121 1.67 -34.55 19.84
N ASP A 122 2.69 -35.20 19.30
CA ASP A 122 2.85 -35.47 17.86
C ASP A 122 1.63 -36.18 17.23
N GLY A 123 1.22 -35.72 16.05
CA GLY A 123 0.13 -36.29 15.25
C GLY A 123 -1.27 -36.11 15.83
N LYS A 124 -1.45 -35.17 16.78
CA LYS A 124 -2.75 -34.92 17.41
C LYS A 124 -3.26 -33.51 17.21
N LEU A 125 -4.54 -33.33 17.52
CA LEU A 125 -5.20 -32.03 17.44
C LEU A 125 -4.72 -31.10 18.55
N VAL A 126 -4.70 -29.80 18.26
CA VAL A 126 -4.32 -28.73 19.19
C VAL A 126 -5.09 -28.78 20.52
N LYS A 127 -6.31 -29.33 20.51
CA LYS A 127 -7.16 -29.49 21.70
C LYS A 127 -6.56 -30.38 22.80
N GLU A 128 -5.64 -31.26 22.46
CA GLU A 128 -5.00 -32.15 23.44
C GLU A 128 -3.81 -31.47 24.16
N GLY A 129 -3.37 -30.33 23.68
CA GLY A 129 -2.34 -29.53 24.34
C GLY A 129 -2.85 -28.79 25.57
N VAL A 130 -1.92 -28.28 26.35
CA VAL A 130 -2.19 -27.45 27.52
C VAL A 130 -2.30 -25.99 27.08
N GLU A 131 -3.52 -25.45 27.14
CA GLU A 131 -3.76 -24.03 26.87
C GLU A 131 -3.23 -23.18 28.04
N VAL A 132 -2.13 -22.44 27.80
CA VAL A 132 -1.56 -21.53 28.80
C VAL A 132 -2.21 -20.16 28.69
N LEU A 133 -2.41 -19.68 27.46
CA LEU A 133 -3.15 -18.45 27.18
C LEU A 133 -4.33 -18.78 26.28
N PRO A 134 -5.57 -18.50 26.72
CA PRO A 134 -6.76 -18.75 25.91
C PRO A 134 -6.73 -17.85 24.66
N TYR A 135 -7.27 -18.36 23.56
CA TYR A 135 -7.32 -17.61 22.29
C TYR A 135 -8.10 -16.31 22.47
N LEU A 136 -7.41 -15.19 22.26
CA LEU A 136 -8.01 -13.88 22.12
C LEU A 136 -8.15 -13.56 20.63
N ARG A 137 -9.37 -13.22 20.21
CA ARG A 137 -9.61 -12.73 18.84
C ARG A 137 -8.72 -11.51 18.59
N PRO A 138 -8.09 -11.37 17.40
CA PRO A 138 -7.45 -10.13 17.01
C PRO A 138 -8.43 -8.97 17.21
N LEU A 139 -8.09 -8.07 18.13
CA LEU A 139 -8.96 -6.97 18.51
C LEU A 139 -8.72 -5.80 17.54
N PRO A 140 -9.61 -5.51 16.58
CA PRO A 140 -9.72 -4.13 16.11
C PRO A 140 -10.21 -3.32 17.31
N PHE A 141 -9.55 -2.22 17.67
CA PHE A 141 -9.81 -1.42 18.87
C PHE A 141 -11.18 -0.68 18.89
N MET A 142 -12.24 -1.25 18.31
CA MET A 142 -13.61 -0.74 18.40
C MET A 142 -14.17 -0.97 19.81
N GLY A 143 -14.15 0.08 20.65
CA GLY A 143 -14.93 0.14 21.90
C GLY A 143 -14.16 0.57 23.15
N LEU A 144 -12.83 0.47 23.15
CA LEU A 144 -12.00 1.27 24.06
C LEU A 144 -11.99 2.72 23.53
N LYS A 145 -11.62 3.73 24.34
CA LYS A 145 -11.22 5.04 23.78
C LYS A 145 -9.97 4.78 22.95
N SER A 146 -10.17 4.35 21.70
CA SER A 146 -9.08 4.06 20.79
C SER A 146 -8.25 5.32 20.68
N PRO A 147 -6.92 5.24 20.80
CA PRO A 147 -6.10 6.31 20.26
C PRO A 147 -6.50 6.44 18.78
N ILE A 148 -6.93 7.64 18.40
CA ILE A 148 -7.12 8.00 17.01
C ILE A 148 -5.75 8.44 16.55
N TYR A 149 -5.12 7.63 15.71
CA TYR A 149 -3.89 8.04 15.05
C TYR A 149 -4.29 8.81 13.80
N GLU A 150 -3.95 10.08 13.77
CA GLU A 150 -3.98 10.87 12.54
C GLU A 150 -2.56 10.88 11.98
N TYR A 151 -2.41 10.44 10.73
CA TYR A 151 -1.12 10.57 10.06
C TYR A 151 -0.90 12.06 9.76
N GLU A 152 0.02 12.68 10.50
CA GLU A 152 0.46 14.04 10.21
C GLU A 152 1.40 14.01 9.01
N PHE A 153 0.88 14.35 7.83
CA PHE A 153 1.72 14.58 6.66
C PHE A 153 2.64 15.76 6.96
N THR A 154 3.95 15.58 6.75
CA THR A 154 4.88 16.71 6.82
C THR A 154 4.43 17.78 5.82
N GLU A 155 4.32 19.01 6.30
CA GLU A 155 3.96 20.13 5.42
C GLU A 155 4.95 20.22 4.25
N SER A 156 4.41 20.47 3.05
CA SER A 156 5.25 20.67 1.87
C SER A 156 6.24 21.82 2.11
N LEU A 157 7.53 21.58 1.83
CA LEU A 157 8.56 22.60 2.03
C LEU A 157 8.33 23.81 1.11
N LYS A 158 7.98 24.95 1.71
CA LYS A 158 7.82 26.22 1.00
C LYS A 158 9.14 27.00 1.01
N PRO A 159 9.61 27.54 -0.13
CA PRO A 159 10.77 28.43 -0.13
C PRO A 159 10.45 29.74 0.59
N ALA A 160 11.44 30.47 1.10
CA ALA A 160 11.19 31.78 1.69
C ALA A 160 10.63 32.75 0.64
N GLN A 161 9.59 33.51 1.02
CA GLN A 161 8.96 34.49 0.15
C GLN A 161 9.98 35.55 -0.30
N ARG A 162 10.06 35.76 -1.62
CA ARG A 162 10.86 36.81 -2.25
C ARG A 162 9.96 37.91 -2.79
N GLU A 163 10.45 39.14 -2.82
CA GLU A 163 9.76 40.27 -3.47
C GLU A 163 9.58 40.01 -4.98
N PHE A 164 10.62 39.50 -5.63
CA PHE A 164 10.59 39.14 -7.04
C PHE A 164 10.97 37.66 -7.21
N PRO A 165 10.03 36.80 -7.66
CA PRO A 165 10.32 35.39 -7.90
C PRO A 165 11.27 35.24 -9.09
N VAL A 166 12.24 34.32 -8.99
CA VAL A 166 13.22 34.07 -10.05
C VAL A 166 12.56 33.47 -11.29
N LYS A 167 11.57 32.59 -11.08
CA LYS A 167 10.72 32.07 -12.14
C LYS A 167 9.52 32.99 -12.27
N ALA A 168 9.23 33.45 -13.48
CA ALA A 168 8.00 34.17 -13.77
C ALA A 168 6.80 33.25 -13.52
N MET A 169 6.12 33.46 -12.40
CA MET A 169 4.85 32.84 -12.05
C MET A 169 3.76 33.91 -12.08
N PRO A 170 2.49 33.55 -12.38
CA PRO A 170 1.39 34.48 -12.15
C PRO A 170 1.36 34.82 -10.66
N PHE A 171 1.19 36.11 -10.39
CA PHE A 171 1.22 36.65 -9.02
C PHE A 171 0.18 35.97 -8.09
N ASP A 172 -1.00 35.58 -8.59
CA ASP A 172 -2.07 34.90 -7.83
C ASP A 172 -1.56 33.58 -7.25
N LEU A 173 -1.09 32.66 -8.10
CA LEU A 173 -0.54 31.38 -7.67
C LEU A 173 0.68 31.56 -6.76
N TYR A 174 1.47 32.61 -6.97
CA TYR A 174 2.62 32.88 -6.13
C TYR A 174 2.23 33.33 -4.72
N LEU A 175 1.22 34.20 -4.60
CA LEU A 175 0.73 34.69 -3.32
C LEU A 175 -0.09 33.62 -2.58
N ASP A 176 -0.85 32.80 -3.32
CA ASP A 176 -1.64 31.70 -2.77
C ASP A 176 -0.76 30.62 -2.13
N MET A 177 0.48 30.41 -2.60
CA MET A 177 1.43 29.52 -1.93
C MET A 177 1.73 29.94 -0.48
N TYR A 178 1.68 31.24 -0.19
CA TYR A 178 2.01 31.82 1.12
C TYR A 178 0.80 32.30 1.91
N ARG A 179 -0.41 32.19 1.34
CA ARG A 179 -1.64 32.50 2.06
C ARG A 179 -1.92 31.44 3.13
N ASP A 180 -2.62 31.84 4.18
CA ASP A 180 -3.12 30.91 5.17
C ASP A 180 -4.10 29.93 4.52
N PRO A 181 -3.95 28.61 4.75
CA PRO A 181 -4.76 27.60 4.07
C PRO A 181 -6.25 27.72 4.41
N LYS A 182 -6.58 28.22 5.61
CA LYS A 182 -7.97 28.39 6.05
C LYS A 182 -8.73 29.41 5.20
N GLU A 183 -8.11 30.55 4.91
CA GLU A 183 -8.73 31.60 4.09
C GLU A 183 -8.96 31.09 2.66
N MET A 184 -7.98 30.38 2.10
CA MET A 184 -8.10 29.74 0.78
C MET A 184 -9.22 28.70 0.74
N GLU A 185 -9.31 27.85 1.76
CA GLU A 185 -10.34 26.81 1.87
C GLU A 185 -11.74 27.42 1.99
N GLU A 186 -11.89 28.52 2.74
CA GLU A 186 -13.13 29.28 2.85
C GLU A 186 -13.54 29.88 1.49
N GLU A 187 -12.64 30.55 0.78
CA GLU A 187 -12.91 31.10 -0.57
C GLU A 187 -13.32 29.99 -1.55
N ILE A 188 -12.57 28.89 -1.59
CA ILE A 188 -12.87 27.72 -2.44
C ILE A 188 -14.21 27.10 -2.04
N LEU A 189 -14.53 27.02 -0.76
CA LEU A 189 -15.79 26.47 -0.27
C LEU A 189 -16.97 27.37 -0.66
N GLU A 190 -16.86 28.68 -0.50
CA GLU A 190 -17.87 29.64 -0.94
C GLU A 190 -18.10 29.57 -2.44
N GLU A 191 -17.04 29.48 -3.24
CA GLU A 191 -17.13 29.29 -4.68
C GLU A 191 -17.83 27.97 -5.03
N ARG A 192 -17.45 26.86 -4.38
CA ARG A 192 -18.09 25.54 -4.57
C ARG A 192 -19.57 25.57 -4.19
N LEU A 193 -19.92 26.23 -3.08
CA LEU A 193 -21.31 26.37 -2.63
C LEU A 193 -22.13 27.23 -3.59
N ARG A 194 -21.59 28.38 -4.04
CA ARG A 194 -22.23 29.26 -5.04
C ARG A 194 -22.55 28.48 -6.32
N ARG A 195 -21.65 27.59 -6.75
CA ARG A 195 -21.86 26.71 -7.91
C ARG A 195 -22.92 25.65 -7.66
N ALA A 196 -22.94 25.03 -6.48
CA ALA A 196 -23.87 23.95 -6.15
C ALA A 196 -25.34 24.41 -5.99
N GLN A 197 -25.59 25.69 -5.73
CA GLN A 197 -26.89 26.21 -5.27
C GLN A 197 -27.93 26.56 -6.37
N ILE A 198 -27.75 26.13 -7.62
CA ILE A 198 -28.72 26.40 -8.70
C ILE A 198 -29.28 25.09 -9.25
N LYS A 199 -30.58 24.82 -9.01
CA LYS A 199 -31.27 23.61 -9.50
C LYS A 199 -31.32 23.50 -11.03
N ASP A 200 -31.08 24.61 -11.74
CA ASP A 200 -31.10 24.71 -13.21
C ASP A 200 -29.82 25.36 -13.78
N TYR A 201 -28.65 25.06 -13.21
CA TYR A 201 -27.38 25.57 -13.76
C TYR A 201 -27.13 25.00 -15.17
N ARG A 202 -27.09 25.89 -16.18
CA ARG A 202 -26.57 25.56 -17.51
C ARG A 202 -25.27 26.32 -17.69
N ALA A 203 -24.16 25.60 -17.79
CA ALA A 203 -22.89 26.20 -18.19
C ALA A 203 -23.09 26.99 -19.49
N SER A 204 -22.49 28.17 -19.58
CA SER A 204 -22.49 28.96 -20.81
C SER A 204 -21.85 28.15 -21.94
N LYS A 205 -22.35 28.32 -23.17
CA LYS A 205 -21.81 27.62 -24.35
C LYS A 205 -20.33 27.97 -24.58
N TRP A 206 -19.95 29.18 -24.22
CA TRP A 206 -18.59 29.68 -24.27
C TRP A 206 -18.16 29.96 -22.85
N ILE A 207 -16.91 29.61 -22.55
CA ILE A 207 -16.20 29.94 -21.31
C ILE A 207 -16.31 31.47 -21.13
N ASP A 208 -15.60 32.23 -21.95
CA ASP A 208 -15.71 33.70 -21.99
C ASP A 208 -16.51 34.19 -23.22
N PRO A 209 -17.73 34.74 -23.06
CA PRO A 209 -18.50 35.34 -24.15
C PRO A 209 -17.80 36.54 -24.83
N ASP A 210 -16.98 37.29 -24.09
CA ASP A 210 -16.38 38.56 -24.51
C ASP A 210 -14.84 38.44 -24.64
N TYR A 211 -14.36 37.25 -25.01
CA TYR A 211 -12.94 36.87 -25.12
C TYR A 211 -12.03 37.96 -25.74
N ASN A 212 -12.42 38.49 -26.90
CA ASN A 212 -11.59 39.43 -27.65
C ASN A 212 -11.45 40.80 -26.96
N GLU A 213 -12.43 41.18 -26.15
CA GLU A 213 -12.42 42.42 -25.37
C GLU A 213 -11.67 42.21 -24.06
N ASN A 214 -11.98 41.12 -23.35
CA ASN A 214 -11.33 40.73 -22.10
C ASN A 214 -9.82 40.52 -22.26
N LYS A 215 -9.37 39.94 -23.37
CA LYS A 215 -7.94 39.78 -23.69
C LYS A 215 -7.19 41.11 -23.82
N LYS A 216 -7.88 42.21 -24.11
CA LYS A 216 -7.29 43.54 -24.27
C LYS A 216 -7.36 44.36 -22.98
N THR A 217 -8.40 44.16 -22.17
CA THR A 217 -8.68 44.94 -20.97
C THR A 217 -8.16 44.30 -19.70
N LEU A 218 -8.28 42.97 -19.57
CA LEU A 218 -7.92 42.25 -18.36
C LEU A 218 -6.42 41.91 -18.35
N PRO A 219 -5.79 41.93 -17.16
CA PRO A 219 -4.44 41.42 -17.04
C PRO A 219 -4.42 39.91 -17.32
N ALA A 220 -3.33 39.42 -17.90
CA ALA A 220 -3.22 38.05 -18.42
C ALA A 220 -3.56 36.96 -17.37
N TRP A 221 -3.31 37.22 -16.09
CA TRP A 221 -3.63 36.29 -15.00
C TRP A 221 -5.13 36.20 -14.70
N LEU A 222 -5.87 37.31 -14.76
CA LEU A 222 -7.30 37.36 -14.48
C LEU A 222 -8.07 36.74 -15.65
N HIS A 223 -7.59 37.01 -16.86
CA HIS A 223 -8.00 36.30 -18.06
C HIS A 223 -7.77 34.79 -17.88
N ALA A 224 -6.57 34.33 -17.50
CA ALA A 224 -6.28 32.91 -17.27
C ALA A 224 -7.14 32.27 -16.15
N ARG A 225 -7.47 33.02 -15.09
CA ARG A 225 -8.36 32.58 -14.01
C ARG A 225 -9.79 32.34 -14.52
N LEU A 226 -10.33 33.24 -15.35
CA LEU A 226 -11.63 33.04 -16.02
C LEU A 226 -11.65 31.75 -16.85
N PHE A 227 -10.60 31.48 -17.66
CA PHE A 227 -10.51 30.22 -18.41
C PHE A 227 -10.35 28.99 -17.51
N GLY A 228 -9.66 29.11 -16.38
CA GLY A 228 -9.50 28.03 -15.41
C GLY A 228 -10.81 27.68 -14.70
N GLU A 229 -11.55 28.69 -14.25
CA GLU A 229 -12.81 28.55 -13.54
C GLU A 229 -13.92 27.97 -14.41
N GLU A 230 -14.02 28.43 -15.66
CA GLU A 230 -15.08 28.03 -16.58
C GLU A 230 -14.69 26.85 -17.49
N GLY A 231 -13.40 26.69 -17.83
CA GLY A 231 -12.90 25.54 -18.60
C GLY A 231 -12.94 24.23 -17.81
N ALA A 232 -12.85 24.29 -16.48
CA ALA A 232 -13.09 23.16 -15.60
C ALA A 232 -14.57 22.69 -15.61
N LEU A 233 -15.52 23.51 -16.08
CA LEU A 233 -16.92 23.11 -16.16
C LEU A 233 -17.22 22.16 -17.35
N CYS A 234 -16.35 22.10 -18.37
CA CYS A 234 -16.58 21.24 -19.55
C CYS A 234 -16.35 19.75 -19.25
N TRP A 235 -15.55 19.39 -18.24
CA TRP A 235 -15.18 17.98 -17.99
C TRP A 235 -16.12 17.25 -17.01
N GLU A 236 -16.79 17.95 -16.09
CA GLU A 236 -17.70 17.33 -15.11
C GLU A 236 -19.12 17.06 -15.64
N SER A 237 -19.55 17.70 -16.74
CA SER A 237 -20.93 17.57 -17.23
C SER A 237 -21.19 16.41 -18.20
N THR A 238 -20.29 15.43 -18.30
CA THR A 238 -20.45 14.28 -19.21
C THR A 238 -21.28 13.16 -18.58
N THR A 239 -22.59 13.38 -18.39
CA THR A 239 -23.55 12.29 -18.11
C THR A 239 -24.77 12.30 -19.05
N THR A 240 -24.65 12.87 -20.25
CA THR A 240 -25.59 12.59 -21.36
C THR A 240 -24.87 12.57 -22.72
N PRO A 241 -25.20 11.61 -23.62
CA PRO A 241 -24.43 11.34 -24.83
C PRO A 241 -24.85 12.27 -25.97
N SER A 242 -24.47 13.54 -25.88
CA SER A 242 -24.31 14.37 -27.07
C SER A 242 -22.95 15.03 -26.98
N ARG A 243 -22.03 14.42 -27.74
CA ARG A 243 -20.61 14.74 -27.88
C ARG A 243 -20.43 16.21 -28.27
N ILE A 244 -20.36 17.11 -27.30
CA ILE A 244 -19.76 18.43 -27.48
C ILE A 244 -18.26 18.20 -27.29
N ASP A 245 -17.57 18.13 -28.42
CA ASP A 245 -16.15 17.87 -28.49
C ASP A 245 -15.38 19.15 -28.07
N CYS A 246 -15.04 19.25 -26.79
CA CYS A 246 -14.21 20.34 -26.27
C CYS A 246 -12.79 20.37 -26.91
N SER A 247 -12.41 19.36 -27.71
CA SER A 247 -11.15 19.35 -28.48
C SER A 247 -11.15 20.27 -29.71
N GLN A 248 -12.30 20.79 -30.14
CA GLN A 248 -12.36 21.67 -31.32
C GLN A 248 -11.94 23.12 -31.05
N ASN A 249 -11.86 23.57 -29.79
CA ASN A 249 -11.49 24.95 -29.46
C ASN A 249 -9.98 25.19 -29.28
N LEU A 250 -9.13 24.16 -29.38
CA LEU A 250 -7.67 24.30 -29.28
C LEU A 250 -6.98 24.54 -30.64
N ARG A 251 -7.71 24.73 -31.74
CA ARG A 251 -7.15 24.97 -33.08
C ARG A 251 -7.28 26.41 -33.57
N PHE A 252 -7.01 27.41 -32.75
CA PHE A 252 -6.72 28.76 -33.25
C PHE A 252 -5.66 29.43 -32.37
N TYR A 253 -4.42 28.93 -32.49
CA TYR A 253 -3.21 29.66 -32.12
C TYR A 253 -2.34 29.78 -33.38
N SER A 254 -2.57 30.86 -34.12
CA SER A 254 -1.66 31.48 -35.09
C SER A 254 -2.05 32.94 -35.27
#